data_AF-A0A7N8X593-F1
#
_entry.id   AF-A0A7N8X593-F1
#
_cell.length_a   1.000
_cell.length_b   1.000
_cell.length_c   1.000
_cell.angle_alpha   90.00
_cell.angle_beta   90.00
_cell.angle_gamma   90.00
#
_symmetry.space_group_name_H-M   'P 1'
#
loop_
_entity.id
_entity.type
_entity.pdbx_description
1 polymer ?
#
loop_
_entity_poly.entity_id
_entity_poly.type
_entity_poly.pdbx_seq_one_letter_code
_entity_poly.pdbx_strand_id
1 'polypeptide(L)'
;MDRLWISLLLLAAACRGQPCPKRCMCQSLSPSLAILCSKTGLLFVPAAIDRRTVELRLQENFITAVRRKDFANMTSLLHLTLSRNTISQILPSAFSDLRRLRALHLDSNRLTVIKVGLTNLRHLILANNQLHSISPHAFDDFLSTLEDLDLSYNNLAEVPWDTIGRLTNVNTLNMDHNLIENVPQGVFTNLHKLARLDMTSNKLKKIPPDPLFLRIPVYAKSKGSPLSSLVLSFGGNPLHCNCELLWLRRLTREDDLETCASPPDLSAKYFWTIPEEEFICDPPVLTRKSPHTVAMEGQPASLKCKANGDPEPEVHWISPEGRLISNSSRTLVFPNGSLEINVTSLKDSGNFTCIASNAAGESTGRVELVVTAMPHLANSTSRSRDPGTAPLSRTYSSCLTSCNA
;
A
#
# COMPACT_ATOMS: atom_id res chain seq x y z
N MET A 1 36.30 -62.79 -40.45
CA MET A 1 37.33 -61.76 -40.22
C MET A 1 37.20 -60.74 -41.33
N ASP A 2 36.99 -59.47 -41.14
CA ASP A 2 36.58 -58.63 -40.02
C ASP A 2 36.49 -57.23 -40.65
N ARG A 3 35.53 -56.42 -40.18
CA ARG A 3 35.50 -54.96 -40.29
C ARG A 3 35.42 -54.34 -41.70
N LEU A 4 34.21 -53.90 -42.03
CA LEU A 4 33.83 -52.54 -42.47
C LEU A 4 32.29 -52.58 -42.59
N TRP A 5 31.60 -51.43 -42.53
CA TRP A 5 30.14 -51.27 -42.34
C TRP A 5 29.67 -51.14 -40.88
N ILE A 6 30.18 -50.12 -40.18
CA ILE A 6 29.37 -49.39 -39.19
C ILE A 6 29.27 -47.96 -39.70
N SER A 7 28.26 -47.70 -40.53
CA SER A 7 27.85 -46.35 -40.95
C SER A 7 26.41 -46.12 -40.49
N LEU A 8 26.25 -45.07 -39.67
CA LEU A 8 25.03 -44.32 -39.39
C LEU A 8 23.72 -45.12 -39.18
N LEU A 9 23.49 -45.60 -37.95
CA LEU A 9 22.14 -45.93 -37.48
C LEU A 9 22.03 -45.95 -35.94
N LEU A 10 22.57 -44.92 -35.28
CA LEU A 10 22.55 -44.78 -33.81
C LEU A 10 21.96 -43.43 -33.33
N LEU A 11 20.86 -42.98 -33.94
CA LEU A 11 20.10 -41.82 -33.45
C LEU A 11 18.57 -42.02 -33.40
N ALA A 12 18.10 -43.27 -33.44
CA ALA A 12 16.67 -43.58 -33.34
C ALA A 12 16.39 -44.75 -32.39
N ALA A 13 16.84 -44.64 -31.14
CA ALA A 13 16.40 -45.47 -30.02
C ALA A 13 16.54 -44.62 -28.74
N ALA A 14 15.53 -44.30 -27.93
CA ALA A 14 14.18 -44.78 -27.81
C ALA A 14 13.31 -43.68 -27.17
N CYS A 15 12.28 -43.20 -27.86
CA CYS A 15 11.16 -42.45 -27.28
C CYS A 15 9.91 -43.35 -27.23
N ARG A 16 10.04 -44.56 -26.66
CA ARG A 16 8.88 -45.42 -26.37
C ARG A 16 8.38 -45.11 -24.96
N GLY A 17 7.20 -44.50 -24.87
CA GLY A 17 6.39 -44.49 -23.63
C GLY A 17 6.45 -43.24 -22.74
N GLN A 18 6.94 -42.09 -23.21
CA GLN A 18 6.76 -40.84 -22.45
C GLN A 18 5.27 -40.44 -22.46
N PRO A 19 4.63 -40.23 -21.28
CA PRO A 19 3.24 -39.81 -21.22
C PRO A 19 3.13 -38.37 -21.75
N CYS A 20 2.65 -38.25 -22.99
CA CYS A 20 2.32 -36.98 -23.62
C CYS A 20 0.79 -36.81 -23.68
N PRO A 21 0.21 -35.72 -23.18
CA PRO A 21 -1.22 -35.50 -23.30
C PRO A 21 -1.67 -35.42 -24.77
N LYS A 22 -2.83 -36.00 -25.11
CA LYS A 22 -3.30 -36.18 -26.50
C LYS A 22 -3.37 -34.89 -27.34
N ARG A 23 -3.57 -33.74 -26.71
CA ARG A 23 -3.69 -32.43 -27.38
C ARG A 23 -2.40 -31.60 -27.32
N CYS A 24 -1.34 -32.14 -26.72
CA CYS A 24 -0.10 -31.41 -26.49
C CYS A 24 1.03 -31.97 -27.34
N MET A 25 2.05 -31.13 -27.56
CA MET A 25 3.31 -31.52 -28.16
C MET A 25 4.36 -31.69 -27.07
N CYS A 26 5.07 -32.81 -27.09
CA CYS A 26 6.16 -33.08 -26.14
C CYS A 26 7.49 -33.10 -26.88
N GLN A 27 8.43 -32.29 -26.44
CA GLN A 27 9.78 -32.19 -26.99
C GLN A 27 10.78 -32.70 -25.96
N SER A 28 11.58 -33.70 -26.35
CA SER A 28 12.66 -34.23 -25.51
C SER A 28 13.99 -33.93 -26.21
N LEU A 29 14.65 -32.87 -25.74
CA LEU A 29 16.02 -32.53 -26.12
C LEU A 29 16.84 -32.73 -24.86
N SER A 30 17.47 -33.90 -24.69
CA SER A 30 18.24 -34.20 -23.47
C SER A 30 19.18 -33.02 -23.13
N PRO A 31 19.11 -32.43 -21.92
CA PRO A 31 18.41 -32.92 -20.73
C PRO A 31 17.01 -32.34 -20.46
N SER A 32 16.46 -31.47 -21.33
CA SER A 32 15.17 -30.80 -21.14
C SER A 32 13.99 -31.57 -21.77
N LEU A 33 12.94 -31.73 -20.95
CA LEU A 33 11.62 -32.18 -21.39
C LEU A 33 10.66 -30.99 -21.35
N ALA A 34 10.14 -30.60 -22.50
CA ALA A 34 9.17 -29.52 -22.64
C ALA A 34 7.82 -30.06 -23.12
N ILE A 35 6.73 -29.63 -22.48
CA ILE A 35 5.36 -29.97 -22.86
C ILE A 35 4.61 -28.69 -23.24
N LEU A 36 4.14 -28.64 -24.48
CA LEU A 36 3.50 -27.49 -25.11
C LEU A 36 2.03 -27.82 -25.39
N CYS A 37 1.11 -27.16 -24.70
CA CYS A 37 -0.34 -27.34 -24.83
C CYS A 37 -1.06 -26.03 -25.18
N SER A 38 -0.37 -25.09 -25.80
CA SER A 38 -0.90 -23.75 -26.08
C SER A 38 -2.02 -23.79 -27.13
N LYS A 39 -3.11 -23.04 -26.94
CA LYS A 39 -4.24 -22.96 -27.90
C LYS A 39 -4.94 -24.29 -28.18
N THR A 40 -5.09 -25.15 -27.19
CA THR A 40 -5.66 -26.52 -27.37
C THR A 40 -7.08 -26.67 -26.83
N GLY A 41 -7.67 -25.58 -26.33
CA GLY A 41 -9.02 -25.53 -25.79
C GLY A 41 -9.17 -26.34 -24.50
N LEU A 42 -8.11 -26.42 -23.68
CA LEU A 42 -8.14 -27.13 -22.41
C LEU A 42 -9.04 -26.41 -21.41
N LEU A 43 -9.97 -27.16 -20.81
CA LEU A 43 -10.82 -26.68 -19.70
C LEU A 43 -10.17 -26.91 -18.32
N PHE A 44 -9.16 -27.77 -18.27
CA PHE A 44 -8.44 -28.16 -17.06
C PHE A 44 -7.01 -28.58 -17.42
N VAL A 45 -6.11 -28.52 -16.43
CA VAL A 45 -4.74 -29.04 -16.59
C VAL A 45 -4.78 -30.54 -16.92
N PRO A 46 -4.12 -31.01 -17.99
CA PRO A 46 -4.12 -32.42 -18.36
C PRO A 46 -3.56 -33.32 -17.24
N ALA A 47 -4.21 -34.46 -16.98
CA ALA A 47 -3.77 -35.37 -15.92
C ALA A 47 -2.49 -36.14 -16.27
N ALA A 48 -2.27 -36.44 -17.55
CA ALA A 48 -1.18 -37.28 -18.04
C ALA A 48 0.06 -36.44 -18.46
N ILE A 49 0.58 -35.64 -17.54
CA ILE A 49 1.81 -34.84 -17.72
C ILE A 49 2.99 -35.60 -17.11
N ASP A 50 4.08 -35.78 -17.87
CA ASP A 50 5.32 -36.36 -17.34
C ASP A 50 5.88 -35.49 -16.20
N ARG A 51 6.11 -36.08 -15.03
CA ARG A 51 6.56 -35.34 -13.83
C ARG A 51 8.02 -34.88 -13.91
N ARG A 52 8.78 -35.35 -14.91
CA ARG A 52 10.16 -34.90 -15.21
C ARG A 52 10.20 -33.65 -16.08
N THR A 53 9.03 -33.13 -16.50
CA THR A 53 8.92 -31.92 -17.32
C THR A 53 9.66 -30.75 -16.69
N VAL A 54 10.47 -30.07 -17.49
CA VAL A 54 11.26 -28.89 -17.11
C VAL A 54 10.55 -27.60 -17.51
N GLU A 55 9.80 -27.65 -18.61
CA GLU A 55 9.04 -26.52 -19.12
C GLU A 55 7.63 -26.96 -19.50
N LEU A 56 6.62 -26.28 -18.93
CA LEU A 56 5.22 -26.57 -19.18
C LEU A 56 4.49 -25.31 -19.63
N ARG A 57 3.98 -25.35 -20.86
CA ARG A 57 3.27 -24.24 -21.51
C ARG A 57 1.79 -24.59 -21.70
N LEU A 58 0.92 -23.93 -20.94
CA LEU A 58 -0.54 -24.13 -20.92
C LEU A 58 -1.31 -22.85 -21.32
N GLN A 59 -0.65 -21.90 -21.99
CA GLN A 59 -1.24 -20.61 -22.32
C GLN A 59 -2.34 -20.67 -23.38
N GLU A 60 -3.21 -19.65 -23.40
CA GLU A 60 -4.30 -19.51 -24.38
C GLU A 60 -5.25 -20.71 -24.35
N ASN A 61 -5.72 -21.06 -23.16
CA ASN A 61 -6.70 -22.12 -22.92
C ASN A 61 -7.86 -21.55 -22.07
N PHE A 62 -8.74 -22.42 -21.57
CA PHE A 62 -9.92 -22.05 -20.80
C PHE A 62 -9.89 -22.69 -19.40
N ILE A 63 -8.71 -22.84 -18.81
CA ILE A 63 -8.56 -23.41 -17.47
C ILE A 63 -9.14 -22.40 -16.47
N THR A 64 -10.02 -22.87 -15.57
CA THR A 64 -10.72 -22.02 -14.59
C THR A 64 -10.16 -22.11 -13.18
N ALA A 65 -9.51 -23.23 -12.84
CA ALA A 65 -8.93 -23.44 -11.52
C ALA A 65 -7.69 -24.32 -11.58
N VAL A 66 -6.76 -24.08 -10.67
CA VAL A 66 -5.56 -24.90 -10.48
C VAL A 66 -5.68 -25.70 -9.18
N ARG A 67 -5.63 -27.03 -9.28
CA ARG A 67 -5.79 -27.95 -8.15
C ARG A 67 -4.45 -28.52 -7.71
N ARG A 68 -4.38 -28.99 -6.46
CA ARG A 68 -3.19 -29.64 -5.88
C ARG A 68 -2.62 -30.79 -6.71
N LYS A 69 -3.49 -31.60 -7.32
CA LYS A 69 -3.08 -32.78 -8.11
C LYS A 69 -2.51 -32.44 -9.49
N ASP A 70 -2.79 -31.25 -10.01
CA ASP A 70 -2.46 -30.88 -11.38
C ASP A 70 -0.94 -30.82 -11.56
N PHE A 71 -0.23 -30.23 -10.58
CA PHE A 71 1.22 -30.05 -10.56
C PHE A 71 1.95 -30.86 -9.48
N ALA A 72 1.28 -31.85 -8.89
CA ALA A 72 1.87 -32.69 -7.86
C ALA A 72 3.13 -33.41 -8.37
N ASN A 73 4.16 -33.48 -7.51
CA ASN A 73 5.44 -34.17 -7.75
C ASN A 73 6.25 -33.68 -8.97
N MET A 74 6.00 -32.48 -9.50
CA MET A 74 6.76 -31.91 -10.61
C MET A 74 8.02 -31.17 -10.14
N THR A 75 8.94 -31.90 -9.49
CA THR A 75 10.11 -31.31 -8.82
C THR A 75 11.19 -30.78 -9.76
N SER A 76 11.19 -31.21 -11.04
CA SER A 76 12.12 -30.74 -12.08
C SER A 76 11.64 -29.48 -12.82
N LEU A 77 10.39 -29.04 -12.60
CA LEU A 77 9.80 -27.95 -13.36
C LEU A 77 10.50 -26.62 -13.03
N LEU A 78 10.98 -25.93 -14.07
CA LEU A 78 11.64 -24.63 -13.98
C LEU A 78 10.76 -23.48 -14.48
N HIS A 79 9.97 -23.72 -15.53
CA HIS A 79 9.14 -22.71 -16.17
C HIS A 79 7.71 -23.22 -16.32
N LEU A 80 6.75 -22.47 -15.79
CA LEU A 80 5.32 -22.76 -15.89
C LEU A 80 4.58 -21.54 -16.46
N THR A 81 3.93 -21.73 -17.60
CA THR A 81 3.14 -20.68 -18.25
C THR A 81 1.66 -21.05 -18.25
N LEU A 82 0.86 -20.28 -17.52
CA LEU A 82 -0.61 -20.36 -17.42
C LEU A 82 -1.29 -19.10 -17.97
N SER A 83 -0.55 -18.28 -18.71
CA SER A 83 -1.00 -17.01 -19.29
C SER A 83 -2.26 -17.16 -20.15
N ARG A 84 -3.11 -16.12 -20.21
CA ARG A 84 -4.30 -16.10 -21.07
C ARG A 84 -5.19 -17.33 -20.86
N ASN A 85 -5.61 -17.54 -19.62
CA ASN A 85 -6.63 -18.52 -19.24
C ASN A 85 -7.79 -17.80 -18.53
N THR A 86 -8.70 -18.55 -17.93
CA THR A 86 -9.81 -18.00 -17.15
C THR A 86 -9.68 -18.35 -15.66
N ILE A 87 -8.44 -18.46 -15.16
CA ILE A 87 -8.17 -18.96 -13.81
C ILE A 87 -8.64 -17.93 -12.79
N SER A 88 -9.66 -18.27 -12.01
CA SER A 88 -10.15 -17.45 -10.90
C SER A 88 -9.68 -17.94 -9.54
N GLN A 89 -9.27 -19.21 -9.44
CA GLN A 89 -8.86 -19.82 -8.18
C GLN A 89 -7.64 -20.72 -8.32
N ILE A 90 -6.69 -20.53 -7.41
CA ILE A 90 -5.57 -21.44 -7.18
C ILE A 90 -5.78 -22.08 -5.82
N LEU A 91 -5.99 -23.40 -5.79
CA LEU A 91 -6.25 -24.12 -4.55
C LEU A 91 -4.99 -24.09 -3.64
N PRO A 92 -5.16 -24.15 -2.31
CA PRO A 92 -4.04 -24.19 -1.38
C PRO A 92 -3.03 -25.28 -1.73
N SER A 93 -1.75 -24.93 -1.62
CA SER A 93 -0.61 -25.83 -1.91
C SER A 93 -0.55 -26.35 -3.35
N ALA A 94 -1.28 -25.76 -4.29
CA ALA A 94 -1.25 -26.16 -5.70
C ALA A 94 0.16 -26.23 -6.30
N PHE A 95 1.06 -25.36 -5.83
CA PHE A 95 2.43 -25.26 -6.31
C PHE A 95 3.49 -25.76 -5.33
N SER A 96 3.11 -26.35 -4.18
CA SER A 96 4.05 -26.65 -3.08
C SER A 96 5.20 -27.60 -3.45
N ASP A 97 5.00 -28.44 -4.47
CA ASP A 97 6.01 -29.42 -4.91
C ASP A 97 7.00 -28.86 -5.93
N LEU A 98 6.75 -27.65 -6.46
CA LEU A 98 7.50 -27.02 -7.53
C LEU A 98 8.77 -26.33 -7.01
N ARG A 99 9.60 -27.10 -6.28
CA ARG A 99 10.73 -26.59 -5.51
C ARG A 99 11.81 -25.90 -6.35
N ARG A 100 11.89 -26.19 -7.64
CA ARG A 100 12.89 -25.62 -8.57
C ARG A 100 12.30 -24.54 -9.48
N LEU A 101 11.01 -24.23 -9.36
CA LEU A 101 10.35 -23.30 -10.26
C LEU A 101 11.00 -21.92 -10.17
N ARG A 102 11.40 -21.39 -11.33
CA ARG A 102 12.06 -20.08 -11.48
C ARG A 102 11.13 -19.05 -12.12
N ALA A 103 10.27 -19.47 -13.04
CA ALA A 103 9.33 -18.56 -13.67
C ALA A 103 7.91 -19.10 -13.59
N LEU A 104 7.00 -18.24 -13.11
CA LEU A 104 5.57 -18.50 -13.06
C LEU A 104 4.84 -17.36 -13.75
N HIS A 105 4.18 -17.69 -14.86
CA HIS A 105 3.35 -16.74 -15.59
C HIS A 105 1.87 -17.07 -15.36
N LEU A 106 1.17 -16.13 -14.75
CA LEU A 106 -0.27 -16.17 -14.45
C LEU A 106 -0.99 -14.96 -15.05
N ASP A 107 -0.36 -14.25 -15.99
CA ASP A 107 -0.90 -13.06 -16.61
C ASP A 107 -2.17 -13.33 -17.44
N SER A 108 -3.01 -12.32 -17.60
CA SER A 108 -4.28 -12.42 -18.35
C SER A 108 -5.17 -13.55 -17.83
N ASN A 109 -5.48 -13.51 -16.53
CA ASN A 109 -6.37 -14.45 -15.84
C ASN A 109 -7.45 -13.67 -15.05
N ARG A 110 -8.14 -14.32 -14.11
CA ARG A 110 -9.23 -13.75 -13.30
C ARG A 110 -8.93 -13.84 -11.80
N LEU A 111 -7.65 -13.81 -11.43
CA LEU A 111 -7.23 -13.97 -10.03
C LEU A 111 -7.60 -12.73 -9.23
N THR A 112 -8.16 -12.93 -8.04
CA THR A 112 -8.46 -11.87 -7.06
C THR A 112 -7.53 -11.89 -5.85
N VAL A 113 -6.86 -13.03 -5.59
CA VAL A 113 -5.92 -13.24 -4.49
C VAL A 113 -4.73 -14.08 -4.98
N ILE A 114 -3.54 -13.83 -4.43
CA ILE A 114 -2.34 -14.63 -4.69
C ILE A 114 -1.80 -15.34 -3.43
N LYS A 115 -1.50 -16.64 -3.58
CA LYS A 115 -0.71 -17.45 -2.64
C LYS A 115 0.01 -18.58 -3.37
N VAL A 116 1.33 -18.47 -3.53
CA VAL A 116 2.11 -19.44 -4.35
C VAL A 116 2.96 -20.41 -3.55
N GLY A 117 3.48 -20.05 -2.37
CA GLY A 117 4.24 -20.98 -1.51
C GLY A 117 5.50 -21.55 -2.18
N LEU A 118 6.23 -20.72 -2.92
CA LEU A 118 7.37 -21.09 -3.77
C LEU A 118 8.65 -20.43 -3.27
N THR A 119 9.77 -21.15 -3.20
CA THR A 119 10.99 -20.60 -2.57
C THR A 119 12.10 -20.18 -3.53
N ASN A 120 12.12 -20.69 -4.76
CA ASN A 120 13.19 -20.46 -5.74
C ASN A 120 12.75 -19.58 -6.92
N LEU A 121 11.63 -18.87 -6.77
CA LEU A 121 11.02 -18.09 -7.83
C LEU A 121 11.88 -16.85 -8.15
N ARG A 122 12.10 -16.61 -9.44
CA ARG A 122 12.84 -15.44 -9.97
C ARG A 122 11.94 -14.50 -10.75
N HIS A 123 10.97 -15.04 -11.47
CA HIS A 123 10.03 -14.29 -12.28
C HIS A 123 8.60 -14.63 -11.87
N LEU A 124 7.84 -13.62 -11.45
CA LEU A 124 6.44 -13.74 -11.12
C LEU A 124 5.63 -12.74 -11.92
N ILE A 125 4.91 -13.23 -12.93
CA ILE A 125 4.15 -12.39 -13.85
C ILE A 125 2.66 -12.56 -13.57
N LEU A 126 2.03 -11.51 -13.06
CA LEU A 126 0.63 -11.44 -12.64
C LEU A 126 -0.16 -10.35 -13.38
N ALA A 127 0.45 -9.77 -14.42
CA ALA A 127 -0.17 -8.71 -15.19
C ALA A 127 -1.57 -9.07 -15.68
N ASN A 128 -2.47 -8.10 -15.78
CA ASN A 128 -3.81 -8.29 -16.33
C ASN A 128 -4.62 -9.36 -15.56
N ASN A 129 -4.82 -9.11 -14.26
CA ASN A 129 -5.66 -9.90 -13.38
C ASN A 129 -6.68 -8.98 -12.67
N GLN A 130 -7.34 -9.45 -11.62
CA GLN A 130 -8.36 -8.70 -10.87
C GLN A 130 -7.96 -8.59 -9.38
N LEU A 131 -6.65 -8.48 -9.11
CA LEU A 131 -6.14 -8.41 -7.75
C LEU A 131 -6.51 -7.07 -7.13
N HIS A 132 -7.21 -7.09 -5.99
CA HIS A 132 -7.59 -5.88 -5.24
C HIS A 132 -6.59 -5.54 -4.13
N SER A 133 -5.99 -6.56 -3.53
CA SER A 133 -4.95 -6.42 -2.50
C SER A 133 -4.04 -7.63 -2.53
N ILE A 134 -2.86 -7.49 -1.93
CA ILE A 134 -1.88 -8.57 -1.78
C ILE A 134 -1.61 -8.74 -0.29
N SER A 135 -1.63 -10.00 0.17
CA SER A 135 -1.33 -10.31 1.57
C SER A 135 0.09 -9.83 1.95
N PRO A 136 0.30 -9.30 3.18
CA PRO A 136 1.61 -8.85 3.65
C PRO A 136 2.73 -9.89 3.52
N HIS A 137 2.36 -11.17 3.64
CA HIS A 137 3.28 -12.32 3.63
C HIS A 137 3.32 -13.05 2.27
N ALA A 138 2.69 -12.51 1.22
CA ALA A 138 2.55 -13.20 -0.06
C ALA A 138 3.90 -13.48 -0.76
N PHE A 139 4.93 -12.68 -0.46
CA PHE A 139 6.25 -12.76 -1.10
C PHE A 139 7.36 -13.25 -0.17
N ASP A 140 7.05 -13.57 1.10
CA ASP A 140 8.06 -13.91 2.12
C ASP A 140 8.95 -15.09 1.71
N ASP A 141 8.38 -16.06 0.99
CA ASP A 141 9.08 -17.28 0.58
C ASP A 141 10.20 -17.05 -0.46
N PHE A 142 10.18 -15.93 -1.19
CA PHE A 142 11.08 -15.66 -2.32
C PHE A 142 11.72 -14.25 -2.29
N LEU A 143 11.80 -13.65 -1.11
CA LEU A 143 12.42 -12.33 -0.90
C LEU A 143 13.84 -12.21 -1.44
N SER A 144 14.62 -13.29 -1.31
CA SER A 144 16.03 -13.34 -1.70
C SER A 144 16.25 -13.92 -3.10
N THR A 145 15.21 -14.29 -3.83
CA THR A 145 15.33 -14.96 -5.14
C THR A 145 14.67 -14.21 -6.28
N LEU A 146 13.64 -13.40 -5.99
CA LEU A 146 12.89 -12.70 -7.01
C LEU A 146 13.73 -11.62 -7.72
N GLU A 147 13.66 -11.63 -9.04
CA GLU A 147 14.36 -10.73 -9.96
C GLU A 147 13.38 -9.87 -10.78
N ASP A 148 12.17 -10.38 -11.05
CA ASP A 148 11.17 -9.73 -11.88
C ASP A 148 9.77 -9.94 -11.30
N LEU A 149 9.09 -8.84 -11.01
CA LEU A 149 7.74 -8.83 -10.49
C LEU A 149 6.87 -7.90 -11.33
N ASP A 150 5.86 -8.49 -11.95
CA ASP A 150 4.90 -7.77 -12.78
C ASP A 150 3.50 -7.89 -12.18
N LEU A 151 2.98 -6.77 -11.65
CA LEU A 151 1.66 -6.60 -11.06
C LEU A 151 0.75 -5.70 -11.91
N SER A 152 1.14 -5.43 -13.15
CA SER A 152 0.52 -4.42 -14.00
C SER A 152 -0.93 -4.76 -14.33
N TYR A 153 -1.78 -3.78 -14.67
CA TYR A 153 -3.18 -4.02 -15.04
C TYR A 153 -3.94 -4.87 -14.02
N ASN A 154 -3.97 -4.40 -12.77
CA ASN A 154 -4.74 -4.98 -11.68
C ASN A 154 -5.58 -3.87 -11.00
N ASN A 155 -6.21 -4.19 -9.86
CA ASN A 155 -7.06 -3.28 -9.12
C ASN A 155 -6.45 -2.93 -7.76
N LEU A 156 -5.12 -2.91 -7.67
CA LEU A 156 -4.40 -2.75 -6.39
C LEU A 156 -4.46 -1.31 -5.90
N ALA A 157 -5.12 -1.09 -4.76
CA ALA A 157 -5.03 0.15 -4.01
C ALA A 157 -3.99 0.06 -2.87
N GLU A 158 -3.91 -1.11 -2.23
CA GLU A 158 -2.97 -1.42 -1.16
C GLU A 158 -1.97 -2.48 -1.60
N VAL A 159 -0.70 -2.23 -1.29
CA VAL A 159 0.42 -3.07 -1.68
C VAL A 159 1.31 -3.31 -0.45
N PRO A 160 1.85 -4.52 -0.23
CA PRO A 160 2.68 -4.84 0.93
C PRO A 160 4.10 -4.27 0.79
N TRP A 161 4.21 -2.94 0.95
CA TRP A 161 5.44 -2.17 0.77
C TRP A 161 6.61 -2.69 1.60
N ASP A 162 6.39 -3.08 2.86
CA ASP A 162 7.43 -3.64 3.74
C ASP A 162 8.11 -4.88 3.14
N THR A 163 7.34 -5.70 2.44
CA THR A 163 7.84 -6.92 1.80
C THR A 163 8.49 -6.60 0.47
N ILE A 164 7.93 -5.67 -0.31
CA ILE A 164 8.54 -5.19 -1.57
C ILE A 164 9.90 -4.54 -1.33
N GLY A 165 10.03 -3.70 -0.29
CA GLY A 165 11.29 -3.05 0.06
C GLY A 165 12.40 -4.02 0.51
N ARG A 166 12.06 -5.31 0.72
CA ARG A 166 13.00 -6.40 1.06
C ARG A 166 13.39 -7.27 -0.14
N LEU A 167 12.86 -7.01 -1.34
CA LEU A 167 13.16 -7.74 -2.58
C LEU A 167 14.52 -7.34 -3.17
N THR A 168 15.62 -7.58 -2.45
CA THR A 168 16.96 -7.03 -2.78
C THR A 168 17.53 -7.46 -4.13
N ASN A 169 17.00 -8.53 -4.74
CA ASN A 169 17.42 -9.03 -6.04
C ASN A 169 16.58 -8.54 -7.22
N VAL A 170 15.53 -7.74 -6.98
CA VAL A 170 14.63 -7.27 -8.02
C VAL A 170 15.34 -6.32 -8.99
N ASN A 171 15.20 -6.60 -10.29
CA ASN A 171 15.71 -5.81 -11.39
C ASN A 171 14.58 -5.01 -12.05
N THR A 172 13.40 -5.60 -12.15
CA THR A 172 12.21 -5.01 -12.77
C THR A 172 11.03 -5.12 -11.83
N LEU A 173 10.37 -4.00 -11.59
CA LEU A 173 9.15 -3.90 -10.80
C LEU A 173 8.11 -3.11 -11.60
N ASN A 174 7.12 -3.81 -12.14
CA ASN A 174 6.03 -3.19 -12.88
C ASN A 174 4.76 -3.20 -12.03
N MET A 175 4.16 -2.04 -11.85
CA MET A 175 2.92 -1.80 -11.11
C MET A 175 1.99 -0.86 -11.88
N ASP A 176 2.20 -0.70 -13.19
CA ASP A 176 1.40 0.22 -13.99
C ASP A 176 -0.07 -0.22 -14.09
N HIS A 177 -0.97 0.71 -14.38
CA HIS A 177 -2.40 0.46 -14.52
C HIS A 177 -3.00 -0.22 -13.28
N ASN A 178 -2.83 0.43 -12.13
CA ASN A 178 -3.40 0.02 -10.84
C ASN A 178 -4.12 1.21 -10.18
N LEU A 179 -4.47 1.08 -8.89
CA LEU A 179 -5.17 2.11 -8.11
C LEU A 179 -4.32 2.62 -6.93
N ILE A 180 -2.99 2.51 -7.03
CA ILE A 180 -2.07 2.82 -5.93
C ILE A 180 -2.07 4.33 -5.69
N GLU A 181 -2.35 4.75 -4.45
CA GLU A 181 -2.46 6.17 -4.08
C GLU A 181 -1.17 6.75 -3.52
N ASN A 182 -0.40 5.94 -2.76
CA ASN A 182 0.74 6.41 -2.01
C ASN A 182 1.89 5.39 -2.05
N VAL A 183 3.11 5.91 -2.08
CA VAL A 183 4.36 5.15 -1.93
C VAL A 183 5.00 5.58 -0.60
N PRO A 184 5.34 4.66 0.31
CA PRO A 184 6.04 5.00 1.55
C PRO A 184 7.45 5.52 1.29
N GLN A 185 7.91 6.46 2.12
CA GLN A 185 9.25 7.01 2.02
C GLN A 185 10.31 5.94 2.30
N GLY A 186 11.36 5.91 1.48
CA GLY A 186 12.52 5.03 1.66
C GLY A 186 12.26 3.55 1.35
N VAL A 187 11.08 3.18 0.83
CA VAL A 187 10.74 1.77 0.53
C VAL A 187 11.68 1.15 -0.49
N PHE A 188 12.30 1.94 -1.38
CA PHE A 188 13.16 1.44 -2.43
C PHE A 188 14.66 1.50 -2.10
N THR A 189 15.02 2.02 -0.92
CA THR A 189 16.41 2.26 -0.49
C THR A 189 17.32 1.05 -0.69
N ASN A 190 16.82 -0.17 -0.42
CA ASN A 190 17.61 -1.41 -0.47
C ASN A 190 17.57 -2.12 -1.84
N LEU A 191 16.82 -1.60 -2.81
CA LEU A 191 16.62 -2.23 -4.12
C LEU A 191 17.72 -1.84 -5.11
N HIS A 192 18.98 -2.06 -4.72
CA HIS A 192 20.16 -1.59 -5.46
C HIS A 192 20.30 -2.19 -6.87
N LYS A 193 19.67 -3.34 -7.14
CA LYS A 193 19.66 -3.97 -8.46
C LYS A 193 18.55 -3.46 -9.38
N LEU A 194 17.58 -2.71 -8.85
CA LEU A 194 16.45 -2.23 -9.63
C LEU A 194 16.97 -1.37 -10.80
N ALA A 195 16.51 -1.71 -11.99
CA ALA A 195 16.83 -1.07 -13.25
C ALA A 195 15.58 -0.48 -13.92
N ARG A 196 14.40 -1.03 -13.64
CA ARG A 196 13.12 -0.49 -14.12
C ARG A 196 12.06 -0.51 -13.01
N LEU A 197 11.44 0.64 -12.79
CA LEU A 197 10.26 0.83 -11.95
C LEU A 197 9.17 1.52 -12.77
N ASP A 198 8.08 0.80 -13.03
CA ASP A 198 6.93 1.36 -13.74
C ASP A 198 5.74 1.54 -12.79
N MET A 199 5.32 2.78 -12.61
CA MET A 199 4.16 3.20 -11.80
C MET A 199 3.14 3.99 -12.63
N THR A 200 3.21 3.89 -13.97
CA THR A 200 2.32 4.59 -14.90
C THR A 200 0.85 4.27 -14.61
N SER A 201 -0.07 5.20 -14.86
CA SER A 201 -1.52 4.98 -14.75
C SER A 201 -1.95 4.46 -13.36
N ASN A 202 -1.55 5.15 -12.30
CA ASN A 202 -1.97 4.89 -10.93
C ASN A 202 -2.77 6.09 -10.35
N LYS A 203 -2.91 6.16 -9.02
CA LYS A 203 -3.56 7.26 -8.29
C LYS A 203 -2.56 8.06 -7.45
N LEU A 204 -1.28 8.01 -7.81
CA LEU A 204 -0.22 8.67 -7.07
C LEU A 204 -0.39 10.18 -7.14
N LYS A 205 -0.50 10.81 -5.97
CA LYS A 205 -0.42 12.27 -5.86
C LYS A 205 1.02 12.75 -5.81
N LYS A 206 1.91 11.96 -5.21
CA LYS A 206 3.34 12.26 -5.09
C LYS A 206 4.18 11.00 -5.12
N ILE A 207 5.47 11.18 -5.42
CA ILE A 207 6.49 10.16 -5.27
C ILE A 207 7.48 10.68 -4.23
N PRO A 208 7.72 9.97 -3.12
CA PRO A 208 8.66 10.42 -2.11
C PRO A 208 10.10 10.38 -2.65
N PRO A 209 10.98 11.28 -2.20
CA PRO A 209 12.41 11.17 -2.48
C PRO A 209 12.95 9.83 -1.96
N ASP A 210 13.78 9.19 -2.77
CA ASP A 210 14.49 7.95 -2.41
C ASP A 210 15.90 8.00 -3.01
N PRO A 211 16.96 7.59 -2.28
CA PRO A 211 18.32 7.53 -2.79
C PRO A 211 18.45 6.73 -4.09
N LEU A 212 17.55 5.76 -4.33
CA LEU A 212 17.49 4.99 -5.56
C LEU A 212 17.36 5.89 -6.81
N PHE A 213 16.59 6.97 -6.72
CA PHE A 213 16.29 7.85 -7.86
C PHE A 213 17.47 8.73 -8.27
N LEU A 214 18.54 8.82 -7.46
CA LEU A 214 19.80 9.46 -7.86
C LEU A 214 20.51 8.71 -9.00
N ARG A 215 20.11 7.46 -9.28
CA ARG A 215 20.62 6.63 -10.39
C ARG A 215 19.89 6.88 -11.72
N ILE A 216 18.85 7.72 -11.72
CA ILE A 216 18.15 8.12 -12.94
C ILE A 216 19.14 8.95 -13.78
N PRO A 217 19.29 8.65 -15.08
CA PRO A 217 20.28 9.33 -15.88
C PRO A 217 19.85 10.79 -16.05
N VAL A 218 20.76 11.71 -15.73
CA VAL A 218 20.62 13.11 -16.09
C VAL A 218 21.09 13.21 -17.53
N TYR A 219 20.20 13.51 -18.49
CA TYR A 219 20.57 13.73 -19.88
C TYR A 219 21.47 14.97 -19.99
N ALA A 220 22.78 14.79 -19.79
CA ALA A 220 23.75 15.71 -20.35
C ALA A 220 23.70 15.55 -21.88
N LYS A 221 23.72 16.66 -22.62
CA LYS A 221 23.82 16.69 -24.10
C LYS A 221 25.08 16.00 -24.67
N SER A 222 25.82 15.20 -23.90
CA SER A 222 27.00 14.47 -24.36
C SER A 222 26.64 13.03 -24.78
N LYS A 223 27.03 12.68 -26.01
CA LYS A 223 26.93 11.34 -26.58
C LYS A 223 27.61 10.32 -25.67
N GLY A 224 26.81 9.45 -25.05
CA GLY A 224 27.29 8.32 -24.25
C GLY A 224 26.34 8.01 -23.09
N SER A 225 25.22 7.36 -23.38
CA SER A 225 24.28 6.90 -22.35
C SER A 225 24.99 5.95 -21.36
N PRO A 226 24.87 6.14 -20.04
CA PRO A 226 25.50 5.25 -19.07
C PRO A 226 24.86 3.85 -19.12
N LEU A 227 25.69 2.79 -19.03
CA LEU A 227 25.29 1.38 -19.17
C LEU A 227 24.45 0.79 -18.02
N SER A 228 24.00 1.57 -17.02
CA SER A 228 23.26 1.06 -15.85
C SER A 228 22.31 2.07 -15.19
N SER A 229 21.55 2.81 -15.99
CA SER A 229 20.62 3.84 -15.51
C SER A 229 19.27 3.26 -15.06
N LEU A 230 18.74 3.72 -13.93
CA LEU A 230 17.38 3.40 -13.51
C LEU A 230 16.36 4.08 -14.44
N VAL A 231 15.39 3.30 -14.94
CA VAL A 231 14.22 3.80 -15.64
C VAL A 231 13.06 3.87 -14.67
N LEU A 232 12.52 5.07 -14.47
CA LEU A 232 11.32 5.35 -13.68
C LEU A 232 10.24 5.85 -14.61
N SER A 233 9.06 5.23 -14.62
CA SER A 233 7.90 5.71 -15.37
C SER A 233 6.76 6.03 -14.39
N PHE A 234 6.18 7.23 -14.49
CA PHE A 234 5.12 7.68 -13.57
C PHE A 234 4.01 8.50 -14.24
N GLY A 235 3.94 8.49 -15.58
CA GLY A 235 2.86 9.16 -16.32
C GLY A 235 1.47 8.64 -15.98
N GLY A 236 0.43 9.38 -16.35
CA GLY A 236 -0.96 8.97 -16.09
C GLY A 236 -1.37 8.95 -14.60
N ASN A 237 -0.59 9.60 -13.72
CA ASN A 237 -0.93 9.76 -12.31
C ASN A 237 -1.55 11.15 -12.04
N PRO A 238 -2.49 11.28 -11.09
CA PRO A 238 -3.07 12.57 -10.70
C PRO A 238 -2.12 13.36 -9.78
N LEU A 239 -0.98 13.79 -10.31
CA LEU A 239 0.08 14.42 -9.54
C LEU A 239 -0.40 15.72 -8.86
N HIS A 240 0.00 15.90 -7.61
CA HIS A 240 -0.17 17.11 -6.84
C HIS A 240 1.16 17.88 -6.83
N CYS A 241 1.26 18.85 -7.73
CA CYS A 241 2.50 19.52 -8.09
C CYS A 241 2.80 20.70 -7.17
N ASN A 242 3.19 20.39 -5.94
CA ASN A 242 3.68 21.34 -4.95
C ASN A 242 5.19 21.12 -4.69
N CYS A 243 5.74 21.76 -3.67
CA CYS A 243 7.16 21.62 -3.33
C CYS A 243 7.62 20.17 -3.03
N GLU A 244 6.73 19.24 -2.70
CA GLU A 244 7.08 17.83 -2.45
C GLU A 244 7.54 17.10 -3.73
N LEU A 245 7.19 17.60 -4.91
CA LEU A 245 7.63 17.06 -6.20
C LEU A 245 8.78 17.86 -6.83
N LEU A 246 9.27 18.92 -6.17
CA LEU A 246 10.35 19.76 -6.69
C LEU A 246 11.64 18.96 -6.94
N TRP A 247 11.95 17.98 -6.08
CA TRP A 247 13.11 17.11 -6.27
C TRP A 247 13.03 16.30 -7.57
N LEU A 248 11.82 15.83 -7.93
CA LEU A 248 11.55 15.07 -9.14
C LEU A 248 11.65 15.98 -10.37
N ARG A 249 11.12 17.20 -10.24
CA ARG A 249 11.20 18.23 -11.27
C ARG A 249 12.64 18.61 -11.64
N ARG A 250 13.56 18.57 -10.68
CA ARG A 250 14.99 18.86 -10.89
C ARG A 250 15.74 17.78 -11.67
N LEU A 251 15.14 16.62 -11.90
CA LEU A 251 15.71 15.61 -12.76
C LEU A 251 15.59 16.03 -14.24
N THR A 252 16.54 15.63 -15.09
CA THR A 252 16.44 15.82 -16.55
C THR A 252 15.99 14.52 -17.20
N ARG A 253 14.82 14.54 -17.84
CA ARG A 253 14.20 13.36 -18.44
C ARG A 253 13.64 13.67 -19.82
N GLU A 254 13.40 12.61 -20.59
CA GLU A 254 12.50 12.66 -21.74
C GLU A 254 11.07 12.87 -21.22
N ASP A 255 10.29 13.67 -21.95
CA ASP A 255 8.91 14.02 -21.61
C ASP A 255 7.99 12.82 -21.90
N ASP A 256 7.49 12.16 -20.85
CA ASP A 256 6.52 11.06 -20.94
C ASP A 256 5.08 11.57 -20.79
N LEU A 257 4.85 12.88 -21.05
CA LEU A 257 3.55 13.56 -20.99
C LEU A 257 2.90 13.50 -19.60
N GLU A 258 3.69 13.50 -18.53
CA GLU A 258 3.18 13.56 -17.17
C GLU A 258 2.45 14.89 -16.94
N THR A 259 1.30 14.85 -16.28
CA THR A 259 0.44 16.02 -16.06
C THR A 259 0.11 16.21 -14.60
N CYS A 260 0.07 17.47 -14.17
CA CYS A 260 -0.40 17.85 -12.85
C CYS A 260 -1.92 17.83 -12.80
N ALA A 261 -2.50 17.20 -11.79
CA ALA A 261 -3.95 17.26 -11.53
C ALA A 261 -4.30 18.43 -10.59
N SER A 262 -3.37 18.80 -9.71
CA SER A 262 -3.52 19.86 -8.72
C SER A 262 -2.16 20.50 -8.40
N PRO A 263 -2.10 21.69 -7.78
CA PRO A 263 -3.21 22.60 -7.44
C PRO A 263 -3.95 23.15 -8.68
N PRO A 264 -5.12 23.82 -8.53
CA PRO A 264 -5.92 24.31 -9.66
C PRO A 264 -5.15 25.12 -10.70
N ASP A 265 -4.19 25.96 -10.26
CA ASP A 265 -3.38 26.81 -11.14
C ASP A 265 -2.39 26.02 -12.02
N LEU A 266 -2.07 24.78 -11.61
CA LEU A 266 -1.20 23.87 -12.35
C LEU A 266 -1.96 22.70 -12.99
N SER A 267 -3.28 22.63 -12.82
CA SER A 267 -4.08 21.53 -13.32
C SER A 267 -4.01 21.43 -14.84
N ALA A 268 -3.87 20.21 -15.36
CA ALA A 268 -3.71 19.85 -16.77
C ALA A 268 -2.43 20.39 -17.46
N LYS A 269 -1.52 21.06 -16.74
CA LYS A 269 -0.20 21.41 -17.29
C LYS A 269 0.71 20.18 -17.31
N TYR A 270 1.57 20.09 -18.32
CA TYR A 270 2.61 19.07 -18.38
C TYR A 270 3.69 19.34 -17.32
N PHE A 271 4.00 18.33 -16.51
CA PHE A 271 4.88 18.41 -15.34
C PHE A 271 6.24 19.05 -15.65
N TRP A 272 6.88 18.62 -16.75
CA TRP A 272 8.20 19.12 -17.15
C TRP A 272 8.21 20.53 -17.73
N THR A 273 7.06 21.03 -18.19
CA THR A 273 6.92 22.39 -18.73
C THR A 273 6.80 23.45 -17.64
N ILE A 274 6.41 23.05 -16.44
CA ILE A 274 6.24 23.94 -15.29
C ILE A 274 7.64 24.32 -14.77
N PRO A 275 7.93 25.61 -14.56
CA PRO A 275 9.21 26.05 -14.00
C PRO A 275 9.31 25.68 -12.51
N GLU A 276 10.54 25.52 -11.99
CA GLU A 276 10.77 25.06 -10.61
C GLU A 276 10.12 25.97 -9.56
N GLU A 277 10.04 27.27 -9.82
CA GLU A 277 9.51 28.27 -8.90
C GLU A 277 7.98 28.19 -8.73
N GLU A 278 7.27 27.50 -9.62
CA GLU A 278 5.83 27.27 -9.51
C GLU A 278 5.48 26.07 -8.60
N PHE A 279 6.45 25.25 -8.20
CA PHE A 279 6.25 24.14 -7.25
C PHE A 279 6.29 24.63 -5.79
N ILE A 280 5.20 25.27 -5.37
CA ILE A 280 5.08 25.94 -4.07
C ILE A 280 4.30 25.07 -3.08
N CYS A 281 4.63 25.18 -1.79
CA CYS A 281 3.83 24.64 -0.68
C CYS A 281 3.39 25.79 0.24
N ASP A 282 2.20 25.67 0.81
CA ASP A 282 1.63 26.62 1.75
C ASP A 282 1.76 26.11 3.20
N PRO A 283 2.31 26.90 4.13
CA PRO A 283 2.47 26.48 5.52
C PRO A 283 1.11 26.26 6.21
N PRO A 284 1.05 25.45 7.28
CA PRO A 284 -0.20 25.17 7.97
C PRO A 284 -0.76 26.43 8.63
N VAL A 285 -2.07 26.63 8.52
CA VAL A 285 -2.83 27.68 9.20
C VAL A 285 -3.98 27.06 9.97
N LEU A 286 -4.02 27.29 11.29
CA LEU A 286 -5.12 26.81 12.13
C LEU A 286 -6.41 27.57 11.82
N THR A 287 -7.41 26.87 11.28
CA THR A 287 -8.69 27.47 10.87
C THR A 287 -9.80 27.31 11.90
N ARG A 288 -9.78 26.22 12.67
CA ARG A 288 -10.73 26.00 13.78
C ARG A 288 -10.04 25.33 14.96
N LYS A 289 -10.19 25.92 16.14
CA LYS A 289 -9.75 25.33 17.41
C LYS A 289 -10.86 25.48 18.45
N SER A 290 -11.03 24.49 19.33
CA SER A 290 -11.75 24.72 20.58
C SER A 290 -10.90 25.68 21.42
N PRO A 291 -11.36 26.89 21.79
CA PRO A 291 -10.55 27.75 22.66
C PRO A 291 -10.54 27.23 24.11
N HIS A 292 -11.67 26.67 24.54
CA HIS A 292 -11.92 26.19 25.89
C HIS A 292 -12.92 25.03 25.82
N THR A 293 -12.67 23.94 26.56
CA THR A 293 -13.52 22.75 26.63
C THR A 293 -13.72 22.37 28.09
N VAL A 294 -14.97 22.15 28.51
CA VAL A 294 -15.31 21.71 29.87
C VAL A 294 -15.85 20.29 29.82
N ALA A 295 -15.33 19.42 30.67
CA ALA A 295 -15.81 18.05 30.84
C ALA A 295 -15.99 17.71 32.32
N MET A 296 -16.90 16.78 32.63
CA MET A 296 -16.99 16.24 33.99
C MET A 296 -16.05 15.04 34.13
N GLU A 297 -15.47 14.86 35.31
CA GLU A 297 -14.63 13.70 35.60
C GLU A 297 -15.36 12.39 35.25
N GLY A 298 -14.65 11.49 34.57
CA GLY A 298 -15.17 10.23 34.08
C GLY A 298 -15.96 10.30 32.76
N GLN A 299 -16.25 11.50 32.24
CA GLN A 299 -16.89 11.68 30.93
C GLN A 299 -15.87 11.84 29.80
N PRO A 300 -16.25 11.54 28.54
CA PRO A 300 -15.39 11.79 27.39
C PRO A 300 -15.26 13.28 27.09
N ALA A 301 -14.09 13.69 26.60
CA ALA A 301 -13.82 15.05 26.13
C ALA A 301 -13.26 15.04 24.70
N SER A 302 -13.67 16.01 23.88
CA SER A 302 -13.21 16.15 22.49
C SER A 302 -12.64 17.54 22.24
N LEU A 303 -11.34 17.59 21.95
CA LEU A 303 -10.57 18.79 21.65
C LEU A 303 -10.41 18.88 20.14
N LYS A 304 -10.94 19.95 19.52
CA LYS A 304 -10.89 20.14 18.07
C LYS A 304 -9.72 21.02 17.69
N CYS A 305 -8.93 20.58 16.72
CA CYS A 305 -7.92 21.40 16.04
C CYS A 305 -7.92 21.04 14.55
N LYS A 306 -8.25 22.01 13.70
CA LYS A 306 -8.25 21.87 12.25
C LYS A 306 -7.30 22.90 11.65
N ALA A 307 -6.42 22.42 10.79
CA ALA A 307 -5.51 23.23 9.99
C ALA A 307 -5.83 23.08 8.51
N ASN A 308 -5.50 24.10 7.73
CA ASN A 308 -5.41 24.03 6.28
C ASN A 308 -3.96 24.34 5.87
N GLY A 309 -3.53 23.84 4.72
CA GLY A 309 -2.21 24.06 4.15
C GLY A 309 -2.05 23.20 2.89
N ASP A 310 -0.99 23.42 2.15
CA ASP A 310 -0.60 22.59 1.01
C ASP A 310 0.86 22.12 1.23
N PRO A 311 1.13 20.82 1.47
CA PRO A 311 0.18 19.71 1.54
C PRO A 311 -0.77 19.81 2.74
N GLU A 312 -1.83 18.98 2.75
CA GLU A 312 -2.75 18.88 3.89
C GLU A 312 -1.96 18.57 5.19
N PRO A 313 -2.02 19.42 6.23
CA PRO A 313 -1.18 19.26 7.41
C PRO A 313 -1.59 18.08 8.30
N GLU A 314 -0.60 17.38 8.85
CA GLU A 314 -0.81 16.40 9.91
C GLU A 314 -0.92 17.09 11.27
N VAL A 315 -1.84 16.63 12.13
CA VAL A 315 -2.09 17.23 13.44
C VAL A 315 -1.64 16.29 14.55
N HIS A 316 -0.78 16.80 15.42
CA HIS A 316 -0.31 16.15 16.63
C HIS A 316 -0.70 16.95 17.87
N TRP A 317 -0.77 16.27 19.02
CA TRP A 317 -1.16 16.88 20.29
C TRP A 317 -0.10 16.69 21.36
N ILE A 318 0.15 17.75 22.13
CA ILE A 318 1.02 17.75 23.30
C ILE A 318 0.16 18.00 24.55
N SER A 319 0.36 17.17 25.58
CA SER A 319 -0.32 17.28 26.87
C SER A 319 0.17 18.49 27.68
N PRO A 320 -0.54 18.91 28.74
CA PRO A 320 -0.09 19.99 29.64
C PRO A 320 1.30 19.76 30.25
N GLU A 321 1.71 18.49 30.41
CA GLU A 321 3.03 18.09 30.91
C GLU A 321 4.13 18.07 29.82
N GLY A 322 3.81 18.48 28.60
CA GLY A 322 4.78 18.55 27.49
C GLY A 322 5.02 17.22 26.77
N ARG A 323 4.14 16.22 26.92
CA ARG A 323 4.30 14.91 26.29
C ARG A 323 3.49 14.79 25.00
N LEU A 324 4.08 14.20 23.96
CA LEU A 324 3.37 13.84 22.73
C LEU A 324 2.29 12.80 23.05
N ILE A 325 1.06 13.06 22.59
CA ILE A 325 -0.08 12.18 22.79
C ILE A 325 -0.15 11.22 21.61
N SER A 326 -0.08 9.93 21.92
CA SER A 326 -0.27 8.83 20.98
C SER A 326 -1.61 8.15 21.19
N ASN A 327 -2.05 7.39 20.20
CA ASN A 327 -3.25 6.56 20.30
C ASN A 327 -3.06 5.49 21.38
N SER A 328 -4.01 5.41 22.31
CA SER A 328 -4.05 4.49 23.44
C SER A 328 -5.51 4.09 23.73
N SER A 329 -5.73 3.26 24.75
CA SER A 329 -7.10 2.95 25.21
C SER A 329 -7.84 4.16 25.78
N ARG A 330 -7.10 5.20 26.20
CA ARG A 330 -7.66 6.42 26.81
C ARG A 330 -7.73 7.60 25.84
N THR A 331 -6.77 7.72 24.94
CA THR A 331 -6.60 8.88 24.05
C THR A 331 -6.59 8.46 22.59
N LEU A 332 -7.35 9.14 21.75
CA LEU A 332 -7.39 8.89 20.30
C LEU A 332 -7.26 10.20 19.54
N VAL A 333 -6.30 10.27 18.62
CA VAL A 333 -6.17 11.36 17.65
C VAL A 333 -6.77 10.90 16.32
N PHE A 334 -7.75 11.64 15.84
CA PHE A 334 -8.47 11.34 14.60
C PHE A 334 -7.83 12.02 13.38
N PRO A 335 -8.02 11.48 12.16
CA PRO A 335 -7.55 12.11 10.92
C PRO A 335 -8.07 13.54 10.69
N ASN A 336 -9.19 13.91 11.30
CA ASN A 336 -9.71 15.28 11.26
C ASN A 336 -8.99 16.26 12.22
N GLY A 337 -7.93 15.80 12.89
CA GLY A 337 -7.11 16.53 13.85
C GLY A 337 -7.67 16.62 15.28
N SER A 338 -8.83 16.02 15.56
CA SER A 338 -9.43 16.07 16.90
C SER A 338 -8.78 15.05 17.84
N LEU A 339 -8.57 15.45 19.10
CA LEU A 339 -8.16 14.57 20.19
C LEU A 339 -9.38 14.23 21.04
N GLU A 340 -9.65 12.94 21.22
CA GLU A 340 -10.65 12.42 22.13
C GLU A 340 -9.98 11.77 23.34
N ILE A 341 -10.47 12.13 24.52
CA ILE A 341 -10.08 11.55 25.80
C ILE A 341 -11.32 10.80 26.31
N ASN A 342 -11.28 9.47 26.28
CA ASN A 342 -12.45 8.61 26.56
C ASN A 342 -12.94 8.74 28.00
N VAL A 343 -12.01 8.83 28.95
CA VAL A 343 -12.28 8.95 30.39
C VAL A 343 -11.39 10.05 30.94
N THR A 344 -11.99 11.19 31.27
CA THR A 344 -11.27 12.33 31.84
C THR A 344 -11.01 12.17 33.33
N SER A 345 -9.89 12.73 33.80
CA SER A 345 -9.55 12.85 35.21
C SER A 345 -9.25 14.31 35.58
N LEU A 346 -9.38 14.69 36.84
CA LEU A 346 -9.06 16.06 37.28
C LEU A 346 -7.63 16.50 36.90
N LYS A 347 -6.69 15.55 36.81
CA LYS A 347 -5.29 15.80 36.40
C LYS A 347 -5.15 16.19 34.92
N ASP A 348 -6.15 15.91 34.09
CA ASP A 348 -6.11 16.24 32.67
C ASP A 348 -6.39 17.73 32.43
N SER A 349 -6.82 18.47 33.46
CA SER A 349 -7.09 19.89 33.35
C SER A 349 -5.80 20.65 33.03
N GLY A 350 -5.82 21.44 31.97
CA GLY A 350 -4.66 22.20 31.53
C GLY A 350 -4.71 22.59 30.07
N ASN A 351 -3.59 23.16 29.60
CA ASN A 351 -3.45 23.62 28.22
C ASN A 351 -2.84 22.53 27.34
N PHE A 352 -3.66 21.96 26.47
CA PHE A 352 -3.21 21.10 25.40
C PHE A 352 -2.72 21.96 24.23
N THR A 353 -1.65 21.53 23.57
CA THR A 353 -1.12 22.20 22.38
C THR A 353 -1.32 21.30 21.18
N CYS A 354 -2.08 21.76 20.17
CA CYS A 354 -2.08 21.13 18.86
C CYS A 354 -0.98 21.73 17.99
N ILE A 355 -0.28 20.86 17.27
CA ILE A 355 0.75 21.20 16.30
C ILE A 355 0.27 20.65 14.96
N ALA A 356 0.08 21.54 13.99
CA ALA A 356 -0.19 21.18 12.61
C ALA A 356 1.08 21.37 11.79
N SER A 357 1.53 20.34 11.09
CA SER A 357 2.79 20.34 10.34
C SER A 357 2.61 19.85 8.91
N ASN A 358 3.34 20.45 7.97
CA ASN A 358 3.49 19.96 6.60
C ASN A 358 4.89 20.29 6.06
N ALA A 359 5.15 20.01 4.78
CA ALA A 359 6.45 20.25 4.15
C ALA A 359 6.90 21.74 4.13
N ALA A 360 5.98 22.69 4.27
CA ALA A 360 6.29 24.12 4.30
C ALA A 360 6.52 24.69 5.70
N GLY A 361 6.09 24.00 6.76
CA GLY A 361 6.34 24.43 8.13
C GLY A 361 5.35 23.89 9.14
N GLU A 362 5.23 24.59 10.27
CA GLU A 362 4.38 24.20 11.40
C GLU A 362 3.58 25.39 11.94
N SER A 363 2.38 25.12 12.45
CA SER A 363 1.58 26.08 13.20
C SER A 363 1.05 25.45 14.47
N THR A 364 1.07 26.21 15.56
CA THR A 364 0.71 25.71 16.89
C THR A 364 -0.48 26.46 17.48
N GLY A 365 -1.29 25.77 18.27
CA GLY A 365 -2.47 26.34 18.91
C GLY A 365 -2.73 25.70 20.26
N ARG A 366 -3.10 26.52 21.25
CA ARG A 366 -3.49 26.06 22.58
C ARG A 366 -5.00 25.89 22.71
N VAL A 367 -5.39 24.83 23.41
CA VAL A 367 -6.76 24.51 23.81
C VAL A 367 -6.76 24.22 25.32
N GLU A 368 -7.56 24.96 26.07
CA GLU A 368 -7.73 24.71 27.50
C GLU A 368 -8.80 23.63 27.73
N LEU A 369 -8.46 22.59 28.51
CA LEU A 369 -9.40 21.62 29.04
C LEU A 369 -9.60 21.86 30.53
N VAL A 370 -10.84 21.98 30.97
CA VAL A 370 -11.22 22.04 32.39
C VAL A 370 -12.05 20.82 32.73
N VAL A 371 -11.56 20.02 33.67
CA VAL A 371 -12.28 18.85 34.19
C VAL A 371 -12.86 19.19 35.55
N THR A 372 -14.19 19.14 35.67
CA THR A 372 -14.91 19.41 36.92
C THR A 372 -15.33 18.10 37.60
N ALA A 373 -15.25 18.03 38.92
CA ALA A 373 -15.77 16.89 39.68
C ALA A 373 -17.30 16.76 39.52
N MET A 374 -17.82 15.54 39.63
CA MET A 374 -19.27 15.30 39.62
C MET A 374 -19.90 15.96 40.86
N PRO A 375 -20.97 16.77 40.70
CA PRO A 375 -21.65 17.34 41.85
C PRO A 375 -22.32 16.23 42.67
N HIS A 376 -21.85 16.01 43.89
CA HIS A 376 -22.54 15.16 44.86
C HIS A 376 -23.79 15.90 45.35
N LEU A 377 -24.99 15.39 45.03
CA LEU A 377 -26.22 15.77 45.73
C LEU A 377 -26.10 15.29 47.18
N ALA A 378 -25.73 16.19 48.09
CA ALA A 378 -25.85 15.95 49.51
C ALA A 378 -27.35 15.82 49.84
N ASN A 379 -27.80 14.61 50.18
CA ASN A 379 -29.13 14.38 50.74
C ASN A 379 -29.26 15.20 52.04
N SER A 380 -29.97 16.32 51.97
CA SER A 380 -30.39 17.07 53.15
C SER A 380 -31.51 16.30 53.86
N THR A 381 -31.16 15.26 54.60
CA THR A 381 -32.03 14.69 55.65
C THR A 381 -31.33 14.82 56.98
N SER A 382 -31.24 16.04 57.50
CA SER A 382 -31.11 16.29 58.94
C SER A 382 -32.40 16.90 59.44
N ARG A 383 -33.41 16.06 59.71
CA ARG A 383 -34.49 16.40 60.65
C ARG A 383 -33.86 16.47 62.04
N SER A 384 -33.42 17.66 62.45
CA SER A 384 -33.21 17.95 63.86
C SER A 384 -34.59 18.00 64.53
N ARG A 385 -34.88 16.98 65.35
CA ARG A 385 -35.89 17.10 66.40
C ARG A 385 -35.30 18.02 67.46
N ASP A 386 -35.96 19.14 67.72
CA ASP A 386 -36.14 19.55 69.11
C ASP A 386 -37.48 20.27 69.29
N PRO A 387 -38.19 20.03 70.41
CA PRO A 387 -39.55 20.50 70.64
C PRO A 387 -39.62 21.79 71.44
N GLY A 388 -40.68 22.56 71.19
CA GLY A 388 -41.28 23.43 72.20
C GLY A 388 -40.81 24.88 72.17
N THR A 389 -41.60 25.75 71.55
CA THR A 389 -42.52 26.66 72.27
C THR A 389 -43.20 27.59 71.26
N ALA A 390 -44.52 27.72 71.40
CA ALA A 390 -45.36 28.70 70.72
C ALA A 390 -45.94 29.64 71.79
N PRO A 391 -46.74 30.66 71.45
CA PRO A 391 -46.86 31.41 70.20
C PRO A 391 -46.74 32.92 70.49
N LEU A 392 -46.82 33.80 69.48
CA LEU A 392 -47.70 34.99 69.53
C LEU A 392 -47.79 35.66 68.15
N SER A 393 -49.04 35.93 67.79
CA SER A 393 -49.58 36.67 66.65
C SER A 393 -48.97 38.06 66.43
N ARG A 394 -48.89 38.52 65.17
CA ARG A 394 -49.39 39.84 64.73
C ARG A 394 -49.33 40.02 63.20
N THR A 395 -50.52 40.14 62.63
CA THR A 395 -50.98 41.12 61.63
C THR A 395 -50.03 41.69 60.57
N TYR A 396 -50.43 41.48 59.32
CA TYR A 396 -50.09 42.27 58.13
C TYR A 396 -50.36 43.77 58.34
N SER A 397 -49.42 44.63 57.94
CA SER A 397 -49.72 45.98 57.47
C SER A 397 -48.87 46.31 56.23
N SER A 398 -49.58 46.58 55.14
CA SER A 398 -49.13 47.23 53.92
C SER A 398 -48.61 48.64 54.16
N CYS A 399 -47.57 49.07 53.43
CA CYS A 399 -47.42 50.48 53.03
C CYS A 399 -46.61 50.60 51.72
N LEU A 400 -47.31 51.08 50.69
CA LEU A 400 -46.78 51.67 49.46
C LEU A 400 -46.61 53.18 49.69
N THR A 401 -45.44 53.73 49.36
CA THR A 401 -45.22 55.14 49.01
C THR A 401 -43.87 55.22 48.27
N SER A 402 -43.88 55.44 46.96
CA SER A 402 -43.83 56.75 46.28
C SER A 402 -42.42 57.35 46.22
N CYS A 403 -41.75 57.17 45.07
CA CYS A 403 -40.68 58.05 44.62
C CYS A 403 -41.21 58.90 43.45
N ASN A 404 -41.31 60.21 43.70
CA ASN A 404 -41.41 61.26 42.68
C ASN A 404 -39.99 61.60 42.19
N ALA A 405 -39.83 61.71 40.88
CA ALA A 405 -39.36 62.91 40.16
C ALA A 405 -39.39 62.62 38.65
#